data_AF-A0A9N7MKZ6-F1
#
_entry.id   AF-A0A9N7MKZ6-F1
#
_cell.length_a   1.000
_cell.length_b   1.000
_cell.length_c   1.000
_cell.angle_alpha   90.00
_cell.angle_beta   90.00
_cell.angle_gamma   90.00
#
_symmetry.space_group_name_H-M   'P 1'
#
loop_
_entity.id
_entity.type
_entity.pdbx_description
1 polymer ?
#
loop_
_entity_poly.entity_id
_entity_poly.type
_entity_poly.pdbx_seq_one_letter_code
_entity_poly.pdbx_strand_id
1 'polypeptide(L)'
;MPRTSSSRKGTTNATASANSSDLYRAASGKAASKELERIDHLFYSYADNSTGMIDPERIESICSDLNVDHTDVRLLMLAWKMQAERQGYFTLDEWRTGLKALRADTIPKLKNWCKIWGPFQV
;
A
#
# COMPACT_ATOMS: atom_id res chain seq x y z
N MET A 1 -38.47 -29.89 56.53
CA MET A 1 -37.43 -30.08 55.50
C MET A 1 -36.73 -28.75 55.23
N PRO A 2 -35.41 -28.61 55.44
CA PRO A 2 -34.63 -27.44 55.00
C PRO A 2 -33.61 -27.81 53.88
N ARG A 3 -33.45 -26.97 52.85
CA ARG A 3 -32.28 -26.96 51.94
C ARG A 3 -32.01 -25.53 51.45
N THR A 4 -31.06 -24.83 52.08
CA THR A 4 -29.70 -24.49 51.60
C THR A 4 -29.63 -23.43 50.50
N SER A 5 -29.10 -22.27 50.88
CA SER A 5 -28.52 -21.23 50.02
C SER A 5 -27.30 -21.73 49.25
N SER A 6 -27.22 -21.43 47.95
CA SER A 6 -25.98 -21.51 47.16
C SER A 6 -25.76 -20.23 46.35
N SER A 7 -24.59 -19.64 46.54
CA SER A 7 -24.05 -18.52 45.75
C SER A 7 -23.36 -19.08 44.50
N ARG A 8 -23.52 -18.43 43.34
CA ARG A 8 -22.43 -18.23 42.36
C ARG A 8 -22.79 -17.32 41.16
N LYS A 9 -21.98 -16.25 41.06
CA LYS A 9 -21.17 -15.84 39.90
C LYS A 9 -21.83 -15.00 38.77
N GLY A 10 -21.44 -13.72 38.77
CA GLY A 10 -20.75 -13.09 37.64
C GLY A 10 -21.61 -12.69 36.45
N THR A 11 -22.03 -11.43 36.41
CA THR A 11 -22.20 -10.73 35.14
C THR A 11 -21.86 -9.26 35.35
N THR A 12 -20.60 -8.91 35.10
CA THR A 12 -20.19 -7.54 34.81
C THR A 12 -20.82 -7.18 33.46
N ASN A 13 -22.01 -6.59 33.48
CA ASN A 13 -22.52 -5.84 32.34
C ASN A 13 -21.74 -4.53 32.25
N ALA A 14 -20.48 -4.62 31.82
CA ALA A 14 -19.82 -3.49 31.21
C ALA A 14 -20.42 -3.37 29.81
N THR A 15 -21.49 -2.60 29.67
CA THR A 15 -21.83 -1.95 28.39
C THR A 15 -20.61 -1.12 28.00
N ALA A 16 -19.69 -1.75 27.26
CA ALA A 16 -18.65 -1.06 26.56
C ALA A 16 -19.36 -0.17 25.53
N SER A 17 -19.62 1.08 25.93
CA SER A 17 -19.89 2.15 25.00
C SER A 17 -18.59 2.37 24.23
N ALA A 18 -18.31 1.46 23.29
CA ALA A 18 -17.23 1.62 22.35
C ALA A 18 -17.54 2.90 21.59
N ASN A 19 -16.78 3.94 21.88
CA ASN A 19 -16.90 5.20 21.16
C ASN A 19 -16.79 4.85 19.68
N SER A 20 -17.73 5.35 18.88
CA SER A 20 -17.69 5.24 17.42
C SER A 20 -16.27 5.57 16.94
N SER A 21 -15.65 6.59 17.58
CA SER A 21 -14.27 6.59 18.10
C SER A 21 -13.26 5.65 17.49
N ASP A 22 -13.26 4.53 18.17
CA ASP A 22 -12.21 3.56 18.15
C ASP A 22 -12.48 2.56 17.02
N LEU A 23 -13.75 2.41 16.62
CA LEU A 23 -14.16 1.58 15.50
C LEU A 23 -13.73 2.18 14.16
N TYR A 24 -13.93 3.48 13.94
CA TYR A 24 -13.44 4.11 12.70
C TYR A 24 -11.91 4.20 12.66
N ARG A 25 -11.26 4.44 13.81
CA ARG A 25 -9.80 4.44 13.89
C ARG A 25 -9.20 3.05 13.62
N ALA A 26 -9.79 2.00 14.20
CA ALA A 26 -9.37 0.62 13.96
C ALA A 26 -9.64 0.18 12.51
N ALA A 27 -10.80 0.54 11.96
CA ALA A 27 -11.13 0.26 10.56
C ALA A 27 -10.16 0.95 9.60
N SER A 28 -9.80 2.21 9.87
CA SER A 28 -8.81 2.97 9.09
C SER A 28 -7.41 2.35 9.17
N GLY A 29 -6.98 1.90 10.35
CA GLY A 29 -5.70 1.21 10.51
C GLY A 29 -5.64 -0.11 9.73
N LYS A 30 -6.74 -0.87 9.76
CA LYS A 30 -6.86 -2.15 9.03
C LYS A 30 -6.93 -1.98 7.51
N ALA A 31 -7.46 -0.85 7.04
CA ALA A 31 -7.43 -0.51 5.62
C ALA A 31 -6.01 -0.11 5.17
N ALA A 32 -5.28 0.67 5.97
CA ALA A 32 -3.91 1.07 5.68
C ALA A 32 -2.94 -0.14 5.66
N SER A 33 -3.13 -1.13 6.54
CA SER A 33 -2.32 -2.36 6.51
C SER A 33 -2.55 -3.17 5.23
N LYS A 34 -3.82 -3.33 4.82
CA LYS A 34 -4.17 -4.00 3.55
C LYS A 34 -3.69 -3.25 2.31
N GLU A 35 -3.60 -1.91 2.37
CA GLU A 35 -2.99 -1.11 1.32
C GLU A 35 -1.50 -1.40 1.21
N LEU A 36 -0.79 -1.43 2.34
CA LEU A 36 0.63 -1.73 2.40
C LEU A 36 0.95 -3.15 1.89
N GLU A 37 0.18 -4.15 2.30
CA GLU A 37 0.33 -5.54 1.82
C GLU A 37 0.17 -5.65 0.29
N ARG A 38 -0.75 -4.88 -0.30
CA ARG A 38 -0.94 -4.87 -1.76
C ARG A 38 0.21 -4.17 -2.49
N ILE A 39 0.74 -3.09 -1.90
CA ILE A 39 1.94 -2.41 -2.43
C ILE A 39 3.14 -3.37 -2.42
N ASP A 40 3.32 -4.11 -1.33
CA ASP A 40 4.41 -5.08 -1.19
C ASP A 40 4.27 -6.22 -2.18
N HIS A 41 3.07 -6.79 -2.30
CA HIS A 41 2.80 -7.84 -3.27
C HIS A 41 3.09 -7.36 -4.70
N LEU A 42 2.75 -6.11 -5.01
CA LEU A 42 3.04 -5.51 -6.31
C LEU A 42 4.55 -5.29 -6.51
N PHE A 43 5.31 -4.94 -5.47
CA PHE A 43 6.76 -4.87 -5.57
C PHE A 43 7.35 -6.24 -5.91
N TYR A 44 6.96 -7.28 -5.17
CA TYR A 44 7.49 -8.63 -5.37
C TYR A 44 7.07 -9.28 -6.69
N SER A 45 6.02 -8.78 -7.36
CA SER A 45 5.70 -9.25 -8.71
C SER A 45 6.69 -8.73 -9.79
N TYR A 46 7.44 -7.67 -9.50
CA TYR A 46 8.46 -7.14 -10.41
C TYR A 46 9.88 -7.27 -9.89
N ALA A 47 10.10 -7.35 -8.58
CA ALA A 47 11.44 -7.42 -8.02
C ALA A 47 12.15 -8.71 -8.44
N ASP A 48 13.45 -8.59 -8.72
CA ASP A 48 14.29 -9.74 -9.00
C ASP A 48 14.56 -10.54 -7.71
N ASN A 49 14.39 -11.86 -7.77
CA ASN A 49 14.54 -12.74 -6.61
C ASN A 49 15.97 -12.81 -6.06
N SER A 50 16.97 -12.50 -6.88
CA SER A 50 18.38 -12.55 -6.49
C SER A 50 18.85 -11.24 -5.85
N THR A 51 18.42 -10.10 -6.40
CA THR A 51 18.85 -8.78 -5.91
C THR A 51 17.91 -8.20 -4.85
N GLY A 52 16.66 -8.66 -4.79
CA GLY A 52 15.62 -8.11 -3.92
C GLY A 52 15.20 -6.68 -4.28
N MET A 53 15.54 -6.23 -5.49
CA MET A 53 15.24 -4.89 -6.01
C MET A 53 14.54 -5.00 -7.36
N ILE A 54 13.83 -3.95 -7.75
CA ILE A 54 13.40 -3.76 -9.13
C ILE A 54 14.61 -3.19 -9.87
N ASP A 55 15.12 -3.92 -10.85
CA ASP A 55 16.25 -3.56 -11.70
C ASP A 55 15.77 -3.06 -13.08
N PRO A 56 16.65 -2.56 -13.97
CA PRO A 56 16.24 -1.90 -15.20
C PRO A 56 15.35 -2.77 -16.11
N GLU A 57 15.60 -4.09 -16.19
CA GLU A 57 14.78 -5.03 -16.97
C GLU A 57 13.34 -5.10 -16.45
N ARG A 58 13.16 -5.00 -15.14
CA ARG A 58 11.85 -5.02 -14.49
C ARG A 58 11.14 -3.69 -14.62
N ILE A 59 11.90 -2.59 -14.67
CA ILE A 59 11.36 -1.26 -14.99
C ILE A 59 10.76 -1.25 -16.39
N GLU A 60 11.41 -1.86 -17.40
CA GLU A 60 10.84 -1.99 -18.74
C GLU A 60 9.50 -2.75 -18.72
N SER A 61 9.41 -3.79 -17.88
CA SER A 61 8.16 -4.55 -17.69
C SER A 61 7.06 -3.68 -17.07
N ILE A 62 7.40 -2.87 -16.07
CA ILE A 62 6.47 -1.90 -15.47
C ILE A 62 6.02 -0.87 -16.52
N CYS A 63 6.93 -0.32 -17.32
CA CYS A 63 6.61 0.62 -18.39
C CYS A 63 5.62 0.03 -19.41
N SER A 64 5.83 -1.22 -19.81
CA SER A 64 4.92 -1.96 -20.69
C SER A 64 3.51 -2.05 -20.11
N ASP A 65 3.37 -2.43 -18.83
CA ASP A 65 2.08 -2.56 -18.16
C ASP A 65 1.35 -1.21 -18.00
N LEU A 66 2.12 -0.15 -17.76
CA LEU A 66 1.63 1.22 -17.71
C LEU A 66 1.27 1.78 -19.09
N ASN A 67 1.67 1.13 -20.19
CA ASN A 67 1.64 1.67 -21.56
C ASN A 67 2.36 3.02 -21.65
N VAL A 68 3.55 3.10 -21.08
CA VAL A 68 4.42 4.27 -21.08
C VAL A 68 5.76 3.86 -21.68
N ASP A 69 6.37 4.73 -22.50
CA ASP A 69 7.70 4.45 -23.05
C ASP A 69 8.77 4.55 -21.96
N HIS A 70 9.83 3.74 -22.02
CA HIS A 70 10.90 3.76 -21.01
C HIS A 70 11.70 5.07 -21.03
N THR A 71 11.58 5.88 -22.08
CA THR A 71 12.15 7.24 -22.20
C THR A 71 11.19 8.36 -21.79
N ASP A 72 9.94 8.03 -21.46
CA ASP A 72 8.91 9.02 -21.12
C ASP A 72 9.24 9.73 -19.79
N VAL A 73 9.07 11.05 -19.76
CA VAL A 73 9.27 11.88 -18.57
C VAL A 73 8.41 11.42 -17.38
N ARG A 74 7.28 10.74 -17.63
CA ARG A 74 6.42 10.17 -16.59
C ARG A 74 7.14 9.13 -15.74
N LEU A 75 8.06 8.36 -16.32
CA LEU A 75 8.87 7.39 -15.57
C LEU A 75 9.88 8.11 -14.67
N LEU A 76 10.48 9.20 -15.16
CA LEU A 76 11.36 10.04 -14.34
C LEU A 76 10.60 10.71 -13.18
N MET A 77 9.39 11.20 -13.44
CA MET A 77 8.51 11.75 -12.40
C MET A 77 8.11 10.69 -11.37
N LEU A 78 7.87 9.45 -11.81
CA LEU A 78 7.63 8.33 -10.92
C LEU A 78 8.84 8.05 -10.04
N ALA A 79 10.04 7.99 -10.62
CA ALA A 79 11.28 7.79 -9.87
C ALA A 79 11.51 8.89 -8.82
N TRP A 80 11.24 10.15 -9.19
CA TRP A 80 11.29 11.27 -8.27
C TRP A 80 10.27 11.14 -7.13
N LYS A 81 9.05 10.65 -7.42
CA LYS A 81 8.03 10.38 -6.40
C LYS A 81 8.38 9.22 -5.48
N MET A 82 9.11 8.23 -5.96
CA MET A 82 9.67 7.15 -5.12
C MET A 82 10.91 7.58 -4.33
N GLN A 83 11.44 8.78 -4.59
CA GLN A 83 12.72 9.26 -4.04
C GLN A 83 13.88 8.31 -4.36
N ALA A 84 13.88 7.75 -5.57
CA ALA A 84 14.87 6.76 -5.96
C ALA A 84 16.30 7.33 -5.94
N GLU A 85 17.18 6.67 -5.19
CA GLU A 85 18.58 7.07 -5.05
C GLU A 85 19.39 6.73 -6.31
N ARG A 86 19.05 5.64 -7.00
CA ARG A 86 19.78 5.14 -8.16
C ARG A 86 18.87 4.97 -9.36
N GLN A 87 19.24 5.59 -10.49
CA GLN A 87 18.50 5.47 -11.73
C GLN A 87 18.39 4.01 -12.16
N GLY A 88 17.20 3.59 -12.56
CA GLY A 88 16.97 2.24 -13.04
C GLY A 88 16.82 1.21 -11.93
N TYR A 89 16.76 1.64 -10.66
CA TYR A 89 16.55 0.74 -9.53
C TYR A 89 15.50 1.28 -8.57
N PHE A 90 14.71 0.38 -8.01
CA PHE A 90 13.87 0.68 -6.86
C PHE A 90 14.05 -0.37 -5.77
N THR A 91 14.30 0.11 -4.56
CA THR A 91 14.20 -0.66 -3.32
C THR A 91 12.74 -0.75 -2.87
N LEU A 92 12.46 -1.71 -1.98
CA LEU A 92 11.12 -1.88 -1.42
C LEU A 92 10.65 -0.63 -0.66
N ASP A 93 11.56 0.09 0.00
CA ASP A 93 11.21 1.25 0.81
C ASP A 93 10.90 2.49 -0.06
N GLU A 94 11.67 2.72 -1.11
CA GLU A 94 11.38 3.75 -2.14
C GLU A 94 10.02 3.49 -2.80
N TRP A 95 9.79 2.23 -3.20
CA TRP A 95 8.53 1.79 -3.79
C TRP A 95 7.33 2.03 -2.86
N ARG A 96 7.44 1.57 -1.60
CA ARG A 96 6.39 1.78 -0.59
C ARG A 96 6.10 3.25 -0.36
N THR A 97 7.15 4.06 -0.26
CA THR A 97 7.04 5.50 -0.01
C THR A 97 6.33 6.19 -1.16
N GLY A 98 6.75 5.92 -2.40
CA GLY A 98 6.13 6.47 -3.60
C GLY A 98 4.68 6.04 -3.75
N LEU A 99 4.37 4.74 -3.76
CA LEU A 99 3.01 4.26 -4.00
C LEU A 99 2.01 4.72 -2.93
N LYS A 100 2.45 4.84 -1.67
CA LYS A 100 1.63 5.46 -0.61
C LYS A 100 1.35 6.94 -0.89
N ALA A 101 2.37 7.71 -1.28
CA ALA A 101 2.21 9.12 -1.61
C ALA A 101 1.27 9.33 -2.80
N LEU A 102 1.29 8.40 -3.77
CA LEU A 102 0.45 8.41 -4.96
C LEU A 102 -0.94 7.80 -4.73
N ARG A 103 -1.18 7.15 -3.58
CA ARG A 103 -2.39 6.35 -3.29
C ARG A 103 -2.67 5.31 -4.38
N ALA A 104 -1.60 4.74 -4.95
CA ALA A 104 -1.64 3.81 -6.05
C ALA A 104 -1.07 2.46 -5.61
N ASP A 105 -1.95 1.54 -5.21
CA ASP A 105 -1.59 0.22 -4.68
C ASP A 105 -1.78 -0.92 -5.70
N THR A 106 -2.10 -0.58 -6.95
CA THR A 106 -2.28 -1.52 -8.07
C THR A 106 -1.83 -0.87 -9.39
N ILE A 107 -1.45 -1.69 -10.39
CA ILE A 107 -1.08 -1.21 -11.74
C ILE A 107 -2.15 -0.31 -12.36
N PRO A 108 -3.46 -0.63 -12.34
CA PRO A 108 -4.47 0.25 -12.90
C PRO A 108 -4.51 1.64 -12.25
N LYS A 109 -4.28 1.74 -10.94
CA LYS A 109 -4.20 3.03 -10.25
C LYS A 109 -2.95 3.80 -10.65
N LEU A 110 -1.81 3.12 -10.74
CA LEU A 110 -0.55 3.72 -11.18
C LEU A 110 -0.64 4.21 -12.64
N LYS A 111 -1.27 3.43 -13.51
CA LYS A 111 -1.56 3.80 -14.90
C LYS A 111 -2.47 5.02 -15.00
N ASN A 112 -3.50 5.09 -14.17
CA ASN A 112 -4.36 6.27 -14.08
C ASN A 112 -3.58 7.51 -13.60
N TRP A 113 -2.66 7.34 -12.66
CA TRP A 113 -1.77 8.41 -12.24
C TRP A 113 -0.93 8.92 -13.42
N CYS A 114 -0.31 8.04 -14.21
CA CYS A 114 0.44 8.43 -15.41
C CYS A 114 -0.43 9.18 -16.43
N LYS A 115 -1.72 8.85 -16.56
CA LYS A 115 -2.66 9.57 -17.44
C LYS A 115 -2.99 10.97 -16.94
N ILE A 116 -3.21 11.14 -15.63
CA ILE A 116 -3.54 12.44 -15.02
C ILE A 116 -2.38 13.42 -15.14
N TRP A 117 -1.15 12.93 -15.06
CA TRP A 117 0.06 13.74 -15.19
C TRP A 117 0.50 13.97 -16.64
N GLY A 118 -0.06 13.20 -17.58
CA GLY A 118 0.17 13.36 -19.02
C GLY A 118 -0.18 14.72 -19.64
N PRO A 119 -1.32 15.38 -19.31
CA PRO A 119 -1.70 16.66 -19.91
C PRO A 119 -0.92 17.87 -19.36
N PHE A 120 -0.10 17.73 -18.33
CA PHE A 120 0.73 18.82 -17.78
C PHE A 120 2.07 19.01 -18.52
N GLN A 121 2.20 18.49 -19.75
CA GLN A 121 3.37 18.67 -20.62
C GLN A 121 3.25 19.87 -21.58
N VAL A 122 2.57 20.95 -21.17
CA VAL A 122 2.65 22.25 -21.85
C VAL A 122 3.27 23.27 -20.92
#